data_AF-A0A956IUX8-F1
#
_entry.id   AF-A0A956IUX8-F1
#
_cell.length_a   1.000
_cell.length_b   1.000
_cell.length_c   1.000
_cell.angle_alpha   90.00
_cell.angle_beta   90.00
_cell.angle_gamma   90.00
#
_symmetry.space_group_name_H-M   'P 1'
#
loop_
_entity.id
_entity.type
_entity.pdbx_description
1 polymer ?
#
loop_
_entity_poly.entity_id
_entity_poly.type
_entity_poly.pdbx_seq_one_letter_code
_entity_poly.pdbx_strand_id
1 'polypeptide(L)'
;MLARSGSLVLVALIALGLVACAAGDPRFTPEDPAGFWQGLWHGIISVFCLVIGLFSDTVRVYEVDNNGGWYDLGFLLGVVSFWGGGSAKRYHSQRTRRADKEWEEIGKKVEAKMRRKIREWAEAEPDEEWNVVESKAEDKLKRQVREWADEP
;
A
#
# COMPACT_ATOMS: atom_id res chain seq x y z
N MET A 1 26.13 15.21 -30.42
CA MET A 1 25.84 13.78 -30.67
C MET A 1 26.50 12.85 -29.66
N LEU A 2 27.73 13.14 -29.18
CA LEU A 2 28.45 12.34 -28.17
C LEU A 2 27.71 12.11 -26.83
N ALA A 3 26.95 13.09 -26.32
CA ALA A 3 26.23 12.95 -25.05
C ALA A 3 25.07 11.93 -25.11
N ARG A 4 24.43 11.77 -26.27
CA ARG A 4 23.35 10.77 -26.47
C ARG A 4 23.93 9.35 -26.53
N SER A 5 25.07 9.19 -27.18
CA SER A 5 25.80 7.92 -27.25
C SER A 5 26.34 7.50 -25.88
N GLY A 6 26.86 8.45 -25.08
CA GLY A 6 27.32 8.16 -23.70
C GLY A 6 26.20 7.71 -22.77
N SER A 7 25.02 8.35 -22.83
CA SER A 7 23.84 7.90 -22.06
C SER A 7 23.32 6.53 -22.53
N LEU A 8 23.32 6.25 -23.84
CA LEU A 8 22.92 4.95 -24.36
C LEU A 8 23.89 3.84 -23.96
N VAL A 9 25.20 4.11 -23.96
CA VAL A 9 26.23 3.17 -23.51
C VAL A 9 26.14 2.94 -22.01
N LEU A 10 25.89 3.98 -21.22
CA LEU A 10 25.67 3.83 -19.76
C LEU A 10 24.41 3.05 -19.45
N VAL A 11 23.29 3.31 -20.14
CA VAL A 11 22.05 2.54 -20.01
C VAL A 11 22.25 1.09 -20.46
N ALA A 12 23.01 0.86 -21.54
CA ALA A 12 23.35 -0.49 -22.00
C ALA A 12 24.27 -1.24 -21.02
N LEU A 13 25.24 -0.57 -20.39
CA LEU A 13 26.12 -1.15 -19.37
C LEU A 13 25.37 -1.45 -18.06
N ILE A 14 24.44 -0.58 -17.66
CA ILE A 14 23.54 -0.82 -16.53
C ILE A 14 22.62 -2.00 -16.85
N ALA A 15 22.03 -2.03 -18.06
CA ALA A 15 21.20 -3.15 -18.51
C ALA A 15 21.99 -4.47 -18.58
N LEU A 16 23.25 -4.45 -19.04
CA LEU A 16 24.11 -5.63 -19.11
C LEU A 16 24.55 -6.12 -17.72
N GLY A 17 24.78 -5.21 -16.76
CA GLY A 17 25.06 -5.56 -15.36
C GLY A 17 23.85 -6.15 -14.63
N LEU A 18 22.62 -5.74 -14.98
CA LEU A 18 21.38 -6.26 -14.41
C LEU A 18 21.09 -7.71 -14.84
N VAL A 19 21.56 -8.15 -16.01
CA VAL A 19 21.38 -9.54 -16.50
C VAL A 19 22.28 -10.53 -15.77
N ALA A 20 23.40 -10.10 -15.20
CA ALA A 20 24.40 -10.99 -14.57
C ALA A 20 24.09 -11.37 -13.10
N CYS A 21 23.04 -10.79 -12.50
CA CYS A 21 22.72 -10.92 -11.08
C CYS A 21 21.19 -10.90 -10.84
N ALA A 22 20.42 -11.51 -11.75
CA ALA A 22 18.98 -11.69 -11.62
C ALA A 22 18.66 -12.99 -10.84
N ALA A 23 17.59 -12.98 -10.04
CA ALA A 23 17.14 -14.14 -9.27
C ALA A 23 16.70 -15.30 -10.18
N GLY A 24 17.01 -16.54 -9.79
CA GLY A 24 16.82 -17.76 -10.58
C GLY A 24 18.08 -18.33 -11.24
N ASP A 25 19.27 -17.86 -10.86
CA ASP A 25 20.56 -18.46 -11.27
C ASP A 25 20.83 -19.74 -10.44
N PRO A 26 21.39 -20.84 -11.00
CA PRO A 26 21.83 -22.03 -10.24
C PRO A 26 22.87 -21.79 -9.14
N ARG A 27 23.20 -20.52 -8.81
CA ARG A 27 24.09 -20.12 -7.73
C ARG A 27 23.53 -20.40 -6.34
N PHE A 28 22.22 -20.34 -6.15
CA PHE A 28 21.59 -20.61 -4.86
C PHE A 28 21.02 -22.02 -4.86
N THR A 29 21.33 -22.77 -3.82
CA THR A 29 20.82 -24.12 -3.62
C THR A 29 20.22 -24.22 -2.21
N PRO A 30 19.45 -25.28 -1.90
CA PRO A 30 18.94 -25.48 -0.54
C PRO A 30 20.03 -25.52 0.54
N GLU A 31 21.26 -25.90 0.17
CA GLU A 31 22.43 -25.96 1.06
C GLU A 31 23.14 -24.62 1.25
N ASP A 32 23.02 -23.70 0.28
CA ASP A 32 23.56 -22.32 0.35
C ASP A 32 22.48 -21.31 -0.11
N PRO A 33 21.47 -21.05 0.74
CA PRO A 33 20.32 -20.27 0.35
C PRO A 33 20.62 -18.77 0.29
N ALA A 34 19.88 -18.06 -0.57
CA ALA A 34 19.92 -16.62 -0.65
C ALA A 34 19.53 -15.98 0.70
N GLY A 35 20.42 -15.12 1.22
CA GLY A 35 20.22 -14.41 2.49
C GLY A 35 19.82 -12.94 2.33
N PHE A 36 19.95 -12.17 3.41
CA PHE A 36 19.54 -10.76 3.48
C PHE A 36 20.09 -9.89 2.33
N TRP A 37 21.39 -9.97 2.04
CA TRP A 37 22.02 -9.15 1.01
C TRP A 37 21.51 -9.46 -0.40
N GLN A 38 21.18 -10.72 -0.65
CA GLN A 38 20.57 -11.15 -1.91
C GLN A 38 19.13 -10.66 -2.01
N GLY A 39 18.38 -10.78 -0.92
CA GLY A 39 17.06 -10.17 -0.80
C GLY A 39 17.11 -8.67 -1.12
N LEU A 40 18.01 -7.91 -0.49
CA LEU A 40 18.18 -6.47 -0.73
C LEU A 40 18.44 -6.16 -2.20
N TRP A 41 19.37 -6.88 -2.83
CA TRP A 41 19.68 -6.71 -4.24
C TRP A 41 18.47 -7.04 -5.13
N HIS A 42 17.82 -8.20 -4.92
CA HIS A 42 16.63 -8.64 -5.67
C HIS A 42 15.47 -7.65 -5.52
N GLY A 43 15.27 -7.06 -4.33
CA GLY A 43 14.27 -6.03 -4.10
C GLY A 43 14.50 -4.77 -4.95
N ILE A 44 15.77 -4.32 -5.07
CA ILE A 44 16.15 -3.16 -5.90
C ILE A 44 15.89 -3.43 -7.38
N ILE A 45 16.14 -4.64 -7.88
CA ILE A 45 15.96 -4.97 -9.30
C ILE A 45 14.58 -5.56 -9.64
N SER A 46 13.73 -5.76 -8.63
CA SER A 46 12.46 -6.51 -8.73
C SER A 46 11.55 -6.07 -9.88
N VAL A 47 11.38 -4.77 -10.10
CA VAL A 47 10.54 -4.24 -11.19
C VAL A 47 11.13 -4.55 -12.57
N PHE A 48 12.46 -4.53 -12.71
CA PHE A 48 13.11 -4.93 -13.97
C PHE A 48 12.97 -6.43 -14.21
N CYS A 49 13.18 -7.26 -13.18
CA CYS A 49 12.96 -8.71 -13.26
C CYS A 49 11.50 -9.04 -13.59
N LEU A 50 10.54 -8.28 -13.06
CA LEU A 50 9.12 -8.46 -13.38
C LEU A 50 8.84 -8.19 -14.86
N VAL A 51 9.38 -7.11 -15.41
CA VAL A 51 9.21 -6.77 -16.84
C VAL A 51 9.81 -7.83 -17.74
N ILE A 52 11.01 -8.34 -17.43
CA ILE A 52 11.67 -9.41 -18.21
C ILE A 52 10.93 -10.75 -18.04
N GLY A 53 10.51 -11.08 -16.82
CA GLY A 53 9.78 -12.31 -16.49
C GLY A 53 8.44 -12.45 -17.20
N LEU A 54 7.83 -11.34 -17.64
CA LEU A 54 6.62 -11.38 -18.49
C LEU A 54 6.89 -11.95 -19.89
N PHE A 55 8.13 -11.90 -20.35
CA PHE A 55 8.53 -12.36 -21.69
C PHE A 55 9.50 -13.55 -21.65
N SER A 56 9.95 -13.97 -20.46
CA SER A 56 10.92 -15.05 -20.27
C SER A 56 10.64 -15.83 -18.98
N ASP A 57 10.47 -17.14 -19.11
CA ASP A 57 10.29 -18.05 -17.97
C ASP A 57 11.59 -18.29 -17.17
N THR A 58 12.73 -17.80 -17.67
CA THR A 58 14.05 -17.99 -17.05
C THR A 58 14.30 -17.05 -15.89
N VAL A 59 13.68 -15.86 -15.89
CA VAL A 59 13.95 -14.82 -14.88
C VAL A 59 12.81 -14.77 -13.87
N ARG A 60 13.15 -14.93 -12.59
CA ARG A 60 12.18 -14.79 -11.50
C ARG A 60 12.42 -13.49 -10.76
N VAL A 61 11.35 -12.94 -10.21
CA VAL A 61 11.42 -11.72 -9.38
C VAL A 61 11.99 -12.04 -8.00
N TYR A 62 11.81 -13.28 -7.56
CA TYR A 62 12.05 -13.72 -6.20
C TYR A 62 12.76 -15.08 -6.21
N GLU A 63 13.75 -15.25 -5.34
CA GLU A 63 14.55 -16.47 -5.28
C GLU A 63 13.82 -17.59 -4.53
N VAL A 64 13.82 -18.79 -5.09
CA VAL A 64 13.11 -19.94 -4.51
C VAL A 64 13.91 -20.52 -3.35
N ASP A 65 15.22 -20.65 -3.52
CA ASP A 65 16.14 -21.18 -2.52
C ASP A 65 16.67 -20.05 -1.64
N ASN A 66 15.87 -19.62 -0.65
CA ASN A 66 16.18 -18.53 0.26
C ASN A 66 16.05 -18.93 1.75
N ASN A 67 16.62 -18.13 2.65
CA ASN A 67 16.63 -18.39 4.09
C ASN A 67 15.40 -17.84 4.85
N GLY A 68 14.32 -17.50 4.13
CA GLY A 68 13.06 -17.00 4.67
C GLY A 68 13.13 -15.56 5.15
N GLY A 69 12.81 -15.33 6.43
CA GLY A 69 12.55 -14.00 6.96
C GLY A 69 13.70 -12.98 6.81
N TRP A 70 14.96 -13.43 6.82
CA TRP A 70 16.10 -12.54 6.60
C TRP A 70 16.22 -12.07 5.15
N TYR A 71 15.98 -12.98 4.20
CA TYR A 71 15.88 -12.63 2.79
C TYR A 71 14.69 -11.70 2.54
N ASP A 72 13.51 -12.00 3.10
CA ASP A 72 12.30 -11.17 2.97
C ASP A 72 12.50 -9.74 3.46
N LEU A 73 13.14 -9.60 4.63
CA LEU A 73 13.48 -8.28 5.18
C LEU A 73 14.36 -7.48 4.22
N GLY A 74 15.38 -8.12 3.66
CA GLY A 74 16.24 -7.51 2.64
C GLY A 74 15.44 -7.10 1.42
N PHE A 75 14.63 -8.02 0.88
CA PHE A 75 13.79 -7.80 -0.30
C PHE A 75 12.87 -6.60 -0.15
N LEU A 76 12.09 -6.55 0.94
CA LEU A 76 11.19 -5.44 1.21
C LEU A 76 11.96 -4.13 1.40
N LEU A 77 13.10 -4.15 2.09
CA LEU A 77 13.93 -2.97 2.25
C LEU A 77 14.45 -2.44 0.91
N GLY A 78 14.87 -3.33 0.00
CA GLY A 78 15.32 -2.97 -1.35
C GLY A 78 14.20 -2.35 -2.18
N VAL A 79 13.01 -2.97 -2.16
CA VAL A 79 11.81 -2.45 -2.82
C VAL A 79 11.48 -1.06 -2.30
N VAL A 80 11.36 -0.90 -0.98
CA VAL A 80 10.96 0.38 -0.36
C VAL A 80 12.02 1.46 -0.56
N SER A 81 13.31 1.13 -0.47
CA SER A 81 14.38 2.13 -0.56
C SER A 81 14.56 2.69 -1.97
N PHE A 82 14.37 1.85 -3.00
CA PHE A 82 14.62 2.24 -4.39
C PHE A 82 13.33 2.61 -5.14
N TRP A 83 12.23 1.89 -4.85
CA TRP A 83 10.93 2.07 -5.52
C TRP A 83 9.84 2.67 -4.62
N GLY A 84 9.99 2.56 -3.29
CA GLY A 84 9.09 3.14 -2.30
C GLY A 84 9.29 4.64 -2.16
N GLY A 85 8.99 5.37 -3.24
CA GLY A 85 9.24 6.79 -3.43
C GLY A 85 9.05 7.61 -2.16
N GLY A 86 10.13 8.30 -1.77
CA GLY A 86 10.15 9.25 -0.66
C GLY A 86 9.15 10.38 -0.89
N SER A 87 7.91 10.16 -0.47
CA SER A 87 6.85 11.17 -0.42
C SER A 87 7.06 12.06 0.81
N ALA A 88 8.25 12.66 0.90
CA ALA A 88 8.56 13.64 1.92
C ALA A 88 9.73 14.51 1.43
N LYS A 89 9.42 15.54 0.64
CA LYS A 89 9.69 16.96 0.99
C LYS A 89 9.48 17.93 -0.18
N ARG A 90 8.82 19.06 0.18
CA ARG A 90 8.95 20.42 -0.39
C ARG A 90 8.25 20.73 -1.72
N TYR A 91 6.92 20.78 -1.72
CA TYR A 91 6.13 21.85 -2.39
C TYR A 91 4.66 21.95 -1.91
N HIS A 92 4.36 21.50 -0.68
CA HIS A 92 3.00 21.14 -0.26
C HIS A 92 2.35 22.09 0.77
N SER A 93 2.81 23.34 0.89
CA SER A 93 2.27 24.25 1.92
C SER A 93 0.86 24.80 1.61
N GLN A 94 0.45 24.86 0.33
CA GLN A 94 -0.84 25.45 -0.04
C GLN A 94 -1.95 24.45 -0.36
N ARG A 95 -1.62 23.24 -0.84
CA ARG A 95 -2.62 22.23 -1.25
C ARG A 95 -3.23 21.49 -0.06
N THR A 96 -2.46 21.21 0.99
CA THR A 96 -2.99 20.61 2.23
C THR A 96 -3.98 21.52 2.91
N ARG A 97 -3.66 22.81 3.07
CA ARG A 97 -4.60 23.79 3.66
C ARG A 97 -5.94 23.91 2.93
N ARG A 98 -5.99 23.65 1.62
CA ARG A 98 -7.25 23.61 0.87
C ARG A 98 -7.98 22.29 1.08
N ALA A 99 -7.26 21.18 1.01
CA ALA A 99 -7.82 19.86 1.30
C ALA A 99 -8.38 19.77 2.73
N ASP A 100 -7.68 20.32 3.73
CA ASP A 100 -8.13 20.34 5.13
C ASP A 100 -9.44 21.13 5.28
N LYS A 101 -9.55 22.28 4.59
CA LYS A 101 -10.79 23.07 4.56
C LYS A 101 -11.94 22.33 3.86
N GLU A 102 -11.67 21.68 2.74
CA GLU A 102 -12.65 20.86 2.03
C GLU A 102 -13.12 19.69 2.90
N TRP A 103 -12.22 19.03 3.62
CA TRP A 103 -12.55 17.95 4.56
C TRP A 103 -13.36 18.44 5.76
N GLU A 104 -13.05 19.62 6.32
CA GLU A 104 -13.88 20.23 7.37
C GLU A 104 -15.29 20.54 6.88
N GLU A 105 -15.43 21.05 5.65
CA GLU A 105 -16.74 21.30 5.04
C GLU A 105 -17.52 20.01 4.77
N ILE A 106 -16.85 18.97 4.26
CA ILE A 106 -17.43 17.66 4.03
C ILE A 106 -17.86 17.04 5.37
N GLY A 107 -16.99 17.08 6.38
CA GLY A 107 -17.25 16.56 7.72
C GLY A 107 -18.49 17.21 8.34
N LYS A 108 -18.61 18.53 8.28
CA LYS A 108 -19.80 19.26 8.77
C LYS A 108 -21.08 18.84 8.04
N LYS A 109 -21.02 18.66 6.71
CA LYS A 109 -22.17 18.21 5.91
C LYS A 109 -22.57 16.77 6.26
N VAL A 110 -21.58 15.90 6.47
CA VAL A 110 -21.79 14.51 6.86
C VAL A 110 -22.37 14.43 8.27
N GLU A 111 -21.80 15.15 9.24
CA GLU A 111 -22.30 15.21 10.62
C GLU A 111 -23.75 15.71 10.66
N ALA A 112 -24.05 16.82 9.98
CA ALA A 112 -25.42 17.34 9.93
C ALA A 112 -26.41 16.34 9.32
N LYS A 113 -26.00 15.63 8.26
CA LYS A 113 -26.84 14.62 7.61
C LYS A 113 -27.02 13.38 8.48
N MET A 114 -25.96 12.93 9.16
CA MET A 114 -26.02 11.79 10.08
C MET A 114 -26.90 12.11 11.28
N ARG A 115 -26.71 13.25 11.94
CA ARG A 115 -27.55 13.69 13.07
C ARG A 115 -29.03 13.73 12.70
N ARG A 116 -29.36 14.26 11.51
CA ARG A 116 -30.73 14.29 11.02
C ARG A 116 -31.30 12.88 10.81
N LYS A 117 -30.58 12.02 10.11
CA LYS A 117 -31.02 10.64 9.85
C LYS A 117 -31.16 9.82 11.12
N ILE A 118 -30.25 10.00 12.09
CA ILE A 118 -30.30 9.31 13.38
C ILE A 118 -31.50 9.79 14.19
N ARG A 119 -31.78 11.10 14.25
CA ARG A 119 -32.98 11.64 14.90
C ARG A 119 -34.27 11.07 14.29
N GLU A 120 -34.35 11.07 12.97
CA GLU A 120 -35.49 10.51 12.23
C GLU A 120 -35.64 9.01 12.51
N TRP A 121 -34.55 8.25 12.46
CA TRP A 121 -34.57 6.81 12.70
C TRP A 121 -34.86 6.46 14.17
N ALA A 122 -34.36 7.24 15.11
CA ALA A 122 -34.64 7.10 16.54
C ALA A 122 -36.02 7.62 16.96
N GLU A 123 -36.81 8.15 16.02
CA GLU A 123 -38.13 8.76 16.26
C GLU A 123 -38.06 9.83 17.38
N ALA A 124 -36.99 10.64 17.32
CA ALA A 124 -36.71 11.64 18.33
C ALA A 124 -37.59 12.89 18.18
N GLU A 125 -37.96 13.50 19.31
CA GLU A 125 -38.69 14.76 19.32
C GLU A 125 -37.77 15.93 18.88
N PRO A 126 -38.32 17.03 18.29
CA PRO A 126 -37.52 18.09 17.69
C PRO A 126 -36.53 18.77 18.65
N ASP A 127 -36.89 18.87 19.93
CA ASP A 127 -36.13 19.47 21.02
C ASP A 127 -35.42 18.43 21.92
N GLU A 128 -35.45 17.15 21.54
CA GLU A 128 -34.85 16.08 22.33
C GLU A 128 -33.32 16.15 22.33
N GLU A 129 -32.74 16.05 23.53
CA GLU A 129 -31.30 16.10 23.72
C GLU A 129 -30.61 14.90 23.04
N TRP A 130 -29.43 15.15 22.46
CA TRP A 130 -28.74 14.17 21.61
C TRP A 130 -28.34 12.88 22.34
N ASN A 131 -28.02 12.95 23.63
CA ASN A 131 -27.78 11.78 24.50
C ASN A 131 -29.00 10.85 24.55
N VAL A 132 -30.21 11.41 24.61
CA VAL A 132 -31.45 10.62 24.61
C VAL A 132 -31.71 10.04 23.23
N VAL A 133 -31.48 10.81 22.16
CA VAL A 133 -31.55 10.31 20.77
C VAL A 133 -30.59 9.15 20.54
N GLU A 134 -29.37 9.25 21.06
CA GLU A 134 -28.35 8.20 20.98
C GLU A 134 -28.78 6.93 21.71
N SER A 135 -29.31 7.05 22.94
CA SER A 135 -29.86 5.91 23.69
C SER A 135 -31.00 5.23 22.93
N LYS A 136 -31.95 6.00 22.38
CA LYS A 136 -33.06 5.47 21.58
C LYS A 136 -32.56 4.76 20.31
N ALA A 137 -31.56 5.33 19.64
CA ALA A 137 -30.93 4.73 18.47
C ALA A 137 -30.23 3.40 18.83
N GLU A 138 -29.49 3.36 19.94
CA GLU A 138 -28.82 2.15 20.43
C GLU A 138 -29.82 1.04 20.78
N ASP A 139 -30.89 1.38 21.50
CA ASP A 139 -31.92 0.41 21.88
C ASP A 139 -32.65 -0.15 20.64
N LYS A 140 -32.95 0.72 19.66
CA LYS A 140 -33.55 0.31 18.40
C LYS A 140 -32.62 -0.60 17.59
N LEU A 141 -31.31 -0.33 17.59
CA LEU A 141 -30.30 -1.17 16.96
C LEU A 141 -30.23 -2.55 17.62
N LYS A 142 -30.12 -2.59 18.96
CA LYS A 142 -30.07 -3.85 19.72
C LYS A 142 -31.28 -4.73 19.46
N ARG A 143 -32.47 -4.13 19.37
CA ARG A 143 -33.71 -4.85 19.04
C ARG A 143 -33.65 -5.47 17.64
N GLN A 144 -33.29 -4.69 16.62
CA GLN A 144 -33.19 -5.21 15.24
C GLN A 144 -32.13 -6.30 15.11
N VAL A 145 -30.97 -6.13 15.75
CA VAL A 145 -29.91 -7.15 15.74
C VAL A 145 -30.37 -8.43 16.43
N ARG A 146 -31.12 -8.32 17.52
CA ARG A 146 -31.68 -9.49 18.22
C ARG A 146 -32.74 -10.20 17.38
N GLU A 147 -33.67 -9.44 16.79
CA GLU A 147 -34.67 -9.98 15.86
C GLU A 147 -33.99 -10.72 14.69
N TRP A 148 -32.98 -10.11 14.07
CA TRP A 148 -32.20 -10.73 13.00
C TRP A 148 -31.43 -11.98 13.45
N ALA A 149 -30.90 -12.00 14.67
CA ALA A 149 -30.17 -13.15 15.20
C ALA A 149 -31.09 -14.34 15.57
N ASP A 150 -32.35 -14.06 15.88
CA ASP A 150 -33.38 -15.05 16.21
C ASP A 150 -34.20 -15.50 14.97
N GLU A 151 -33.98 -14.90 13.79
CA GLU A 151 -34.52 -15.35 12.50
C GLU A 151 -33.78 -16.62 12.01
N PRO A 152 -34.49 -17.71 11.66
CA PRO A 152 -33.90 -19.00 11.26
C PRO A 152 -33.34 -19.03 9.82
#